data_AF-A0A2V0NXW0-F1
#
_entry.id   AF-A0A2V0NXW0-F1
#
_cell.length_a   1.000
_cell.length_b   1.000
_cell.length_c   1.000
_cell.angle_alpha   90.00
_cell.angle_beta   90.00
_cell.angle_gamma   90.00
#
_symmetry.space_group_name_H-M   'P 1'
#
loop_
_entity.id
_entity.type
_entity.pdbx_description
1 polymer ?
#
loop_
_entity_poly.entity_id
_entity_poly.type
_entity_poly.pdbx_seq_one_letter_code
_entity_poly.pdbx_strand_id
1 'polypeptide(L)'
;MASATMHSSFAGASLRGARAAFGARAPVAPSRGGLVIVAGYNNMVKLGGGKKWERQELTPNGKPVKTPMHVKKGDVVQVIAGEDKGAVGEIEKVLTKKGLVVVKGVNIKPRSRDEQGQQKRVESPIHHSNVMHYSQEKAVRSRIGFKVTADGKKVRYLLKTGEEVPERSFDKTPKDKKEEGGDASGPAAPSA
;
A
#
# COMPACT_ATOMS: atom_id res chain seq x y z
N MET A 1 25.73 75.35 -24.23
CA MET A 1 27.08 75.86 -24.56
C MET A 1 28.11 75.05 -23.80
N ALA A 2 29.29 74.92 -24.40
CA ALA A 2 30.38 73.98 -24.16
C ALA A 2 31.01 73.96 -22.76
N SER A 3 31.95 73.02 -22.61
CA SER A 3 33.20 73.10 -21.80
C SER A 3 33.14 72.47 -20.40
N ALA A 4 34.14 71.76 -19.88
CA ALA A 4 35.34 71.14 -20.43
C ALA A 4 35.98 70.27 -19.32
N THR A 5 36.80 69.35 -19.79
CA THR A 5 37.88 68.56 -19.21
C THR A 5 38.70 69.13 -18.03
N MET A 6 39.07 68.27 -17.07
CA MET A 6 40.33 68.33 -16.29
C MET A 6 40.93 66.89 -16.23
N HIS A 7 42.04 66.58 -16.90
CA HIS A 7 43.47 66.73 -16.50
C HIS A 7 43.80 65.94 -15.20
N SER A 8 44.38 64.73 -15.27
CA SER A 8 45.78 64.32 -15.54
C SER A 8 46.72 64.39 -14.32
N SER A 9 47.30 63.24 -13.91
CA SER A 9 48.69 63.04 -13.38
C SER A 9 48.76 61.66 -12.69
N PHE A 10 49.51 60.67 -13.17
CA PHE A 10 50.97 60.44 -13.20
C PHE A 10 51.53 59.63 -12.00
N ALA A 11 52.26 58.57 -12.38
CA ALA A 11 53.40 57.91 -11.74
C ALA A 11 53.19 56.75 -10.75
N GLY A 12 53.85 55.63 -11.07
CA GLY A 12 54.06 54.49 -10.18
C GLY A 12 54.55 53.23 -10.91
N ALA A 13 55.76 53.27 -11.46
CA ALA A 13 56.43 52.13 -12.09
C ALA A 13 56.94 51.12 -11.04
N SER A 14 56.98 49.82 -11.38
CA SER A 14 58.17 48.94 -11.16
C SER A 14 57.89 47.43 -11.31
N LEU A 15 58.55 46.85 -12.33
CA LEU A 15 59.24 45.54 -12.36
C LEU A 15 58.45 44.24 -12.09
N ARG A 16 58.15 43.49 -13.16
CA ARG A 16 58.96 42.33 -13.61
C ARG A 16 58.32 41.70 -14.84
N GLY A 17 59.11 41.59 -15.90
CA GLY A 17 58.73 40.87 -17.11
C GLY A 17 58.85 39.36 -16.94
N ALA A 18 58.00 38.62 -17.63
CA ALA A 18 58.38 37.61 -18.61
C ALA A 18 57.13 37.08 -19.31
N ARG A 19 57.09 37.22 -20.63
CA ARG A 19 56.11 36.62 -21.53
C ARG A 19 56.50 35.17 -21.82
N ALA A 20 55.53 34.25 -21.72
CA ALA A 20 55.41 33.05 -22.54
C ALA A 20 53.90 32.74 -22.58
N ALA A 21 53.16 33.15 -23.61
CA ALA A 21 53.04 32.54 -24.93
C ALA A 21 52.39 31.14 -24.91
N PHE A 22 51.28 31.05 -25.64
CA PHE A 22 50.58 29.87 -26.15
C PHE A 22 49.60 29.12 -25.23
N GLY A 23 48.31 29.23 -25.60
CA GLY A 23 47.38 28.10 -25.53
C GLY A 23 46.39 28.14 -24.38
N ALA A 24 45.43 29.07 -24.43
CA ALA A 24 44.18 28.93 -23.68
C ALA A 24 43.45 27.67 -24.19
N ARG A 25 43.66 26.53 -23.52
CA ARG A 25 42.69 25.44 -23.55
C ARG A 25 41.53 25.89 -22.67
N ALA A 26 40.40 26.19 -23.31
CA ALA A 26 39.13 26.42 -22.64
C ALA A 26 38.84 25.28 -21.64
N PRO A 27 38.21 25.56 -20.48
CA PRO A 27 37.77 24.50 -19.59
C PRO A 27 36.77 23.61 -20.34
N VAL A 28 37.12 22.34 -20.47
CA VAL A 28 36.22 21.29 -20.96
C VAL A 28 34.98 21.31 -20.08
N ALA A 29 33.83 21.65 -20.68
CA ALA A 29 32.54 21.57 -20.01
C ALA A 29 32.40 20.19 -19.37
N PRO A 30 31.90 20.07 -18.13
CA PRO A 30 31.61 18.77 -17.56
C PRO A 30 30.69 18.05 -18.54
N SER A 31 31.13 16.87 -18.98
CA SER A 31 30.29 15.92 -19.71
C SER A 31 28.96 15.86 -18.99
N ARG A 32 27.86 15.94 -19.75
CA ARG A 32 26.50 15.85 -19.23
C ARG A 32 26.42 14.61 -18.35
N GLY A 33 26.61 14.84 -17.05
CA GLY A 33 26.41 13.89 -16.00
C GLY A 33 25.02 13.33 -16.19
N GLY A 34 24.92 12.02 -15.96
CA GLY A 34 23.67 11.29 -16.01
C GLY A 34 22.56 12.13 -15.41
N LEU A 35 21.43 12.13 -16.12
CA LEU A 35 20.19 12.80 -15.77
C LEU A 35 20.03 12.79 -14.24
N VAL A 36 20.41 13.89 -13.58
CA VAL A 36 20.10 14.10 -12.19
C VAL A 36 18.60 14.28 -12.20
N ILE A 37 17.88 13.20 -11.88
CA ILE A 37 16.48 13.27 -11.53
C ILE A 37 16.44 14.14 -10.28
N VAL A 38 16.29 15.44 -10.49
CA VAL A 38 15.83 16.36 -9.46
C VAL A 38 14.43 15.87 -9.14
N ALA A 39 14.32 15.05 -8.09
CA ALA A 39 13.07 14.58 -7.52
C ALA A 39 12.34 15.77 -6.88
N GLY A 40 11.77 16.62 -7.72
CA GLY A 40 10.86 17.68 -7.35
C GLY A 40 9.55 17.44 -8.07
N TYR A 41 8.46 17.41 -7.30
CA TYR A 41 7.05 17.31 -7.69
C TYR A 41 6.48 15.90 -7.93
N ASN A 42 5.78 15.44 -6.87
CA ASN A 42 4.61 14.55 -6.93
C ASN A 42 4.81 13.08 -7.32
N ASN A 43 5.49 12.32 -6.46
CA ASN A 43 5.34 10.86 -6.39
C ASN A 43 3.98 10.49 -5.74
N MET A 44 2.87 10.73 -6.44
CA MET A 44 1.51 10.51 -5.91
C MET A 44 0.59 9.92 -6.99
N VAL A 45 0.56 8.58 -7.09
CA VAL A 45 -0.29 7.83 -8.04
C VAL A 45 -1.69 7.62 -7.45
N LYS A 46 -2.72 7.83 -8.26
CA LYS A 46 -4.13 7.58 -7.93
C LYS A 46 -4.43 6.08 -7.98
N LEU A 47 -4.75 5.46 -6.84
CA LEU A 47 -5.26 4.09 -6.80
C LEU A 47 -6.79 4.13 -6.59
N GLY A 48 -7.55 4.17 -7.69
CA GLY A 48 -9.00 3.99 -7.73
C GLY A 48 -9.85 5.28 -7.70
N GLY A 49 -11.16 5.11 -7.50
CA GLY A 49 -12.18 6.18 -7.47
C GLY A 49 -12.26 6.96 -6.14
N GLY A 50 -11.15 7.06 -5.41
CA GLY A 50 -11.08 7.84 -4.16
C GLY A 50 -10.96 9.34 -4.40
N LYS A 51 -11.19 10.13 -3.35
CA LYS A 51 -11.00 11.59 -3.38
C LYS A 51 -9.54 11.92 -3.70
N LYS A 52 -9.29 12.98 -4.46
CA LYS A 52 -7.95 13.36 -4.96
C LYS A 52 -6.94 13.58 -3.83
N TRP A 53 -7.38 13.98 -2.64
CA TRP A 53 -6.57 14.23 -1.45
C TRP A 53 -6.39 13.02 -0.53
N GLU A 54 -7.14 11.94 -0.75
CA GLU A 54 -7.04 10.68 0.00
C GLU A 54 -6.05 9.73 -0.69
N ARG A 55 -4.92 10.26 -1.17
CA ARG A 55 -3.91 9.46 -1.88
C ARG A 55 -3.11 8.66 -0.88
N GLN A 56 -2.82 7.42 -1.25
CA GLN A 56 -1.96 6.55 -0.47
C GLN A 56 -0.52 7.00 -0.62
N GLU A 57 0.23 6.95 0.48
CA GLU A 57 1.66 7.13 0.45
C GLU A 57 2.31 6.03 -0.38
N LEU A 58 3.29 6.42 -1.19
CA LEU A 58 4.09 5.51 -1.99
C LEU A 58 5.48 5.39 -1.35
N THR A 59 6.02 4.18 -1.35
CA THR A 59 7.43 3.94 -1.08
C THR A 59 8.30 4.56 -2.18
N PRO A 60 9.61 4.77 -1.96
CA PRO A 60 10.53 5.24 -3.00
C PRO A 60 10.49 4.41 -4.29
N ASN A 61 10.13 3.12 -4.18
CA ASN A 61 9.98 2.18 -5.29
C ASN A 61 8.62 2.31 -6.02
N GLY A 62 7.83 3.34 -5.75
CA GLY A 62 6.51 3.58 -6.36
C GLY A 62 5.39 2.63 -5.93
N LYS A 63 5.64 1.71 -4.99
CA LYS A 63 4.63 0.78 -4.45
C LYS A 63 3.85 1.45 -3.31
N PRO A 64 2.53 1.19 -3.17
CA PRO A 64 1.76 1.72 -2.05
C PRO A 64 2.28 1.16 -0.72
N VAL A 65 2.40 2.04 0.28
CA VAL A 65 2.74 1.67 1.65
C VAL A 65 1.63 0.76 2.20
N LYS A 66 2.04 -0.35 2.83
CA LYS A 66 1.12 -1.30 3.47
C LYS A 66 1.09 -1.02 4.96
N THR A 67 -0.10 -0.96 5.55
CA THR A 67 -0.26 -0.89 7.00
C THR A 67 0.07 -2.26 7.60
N PRO A 68 0.98 -2.34 8.58
CA PRO A 68 1.21 -3.58 9.34
C PRO A 68 -0.04 -3.88 10.19
N MET A 69 -0.51 -5.13 10.19
CA MET A 69 -1.74 -5.54 10.85
C MET A 69 -1.51 -6.80 11.69
N HIS A 70 -2.17 -6.92 12.84
CA HIS A 70 -2.09 -8.10 13.73
C HIS A 70 -2.93 -9.28 13.25
N VAL A 71 -3.92 -9.03 12.39
CA VAL A 71 -4.88 -10.00 11.87
C VAL A 71 -4.47 -10.56 10.50
N LYS A 72 -4.84 -11.82 10.26
CA LYS A 72 -4.72 -12.51 8.97
C LYS A 72 -6.09 -13.00 8.49
N LYS A 73 -6.19 -13.34 7.21
CA LYS A 73 -7.37 -13.99 6.64
C LYS A 73 -7.59 -15.35 7.32
N GLY A 74 -8.83 -15.68 7.65
CA GLY A 74 -9.19 -16.91 8.36
C GLY A 74 -9.07 -16.83 9.89
N ASP A 75 -8.58 -15.72 10.44
CA ASP A 75 -8.59 -15.54 11.89
C ASP A 75 -10.05 -15.31 12.37
N VAL A 76 -10.41 -15.91 13.51
CA VAL A 76 -11.67 -15.65 14.22
C VAL A 76 -11.48 -14.45 15.15
N VAL A 77 -12.34 -13.45 14.99
CA VAL A 77 -12.23 -12.18 15.71
C VAL A 77 -13.58 -11.74 16.27
N GLN A 78 -13.51 -10.95 17.33
CA GLN A 78 -14.63 -10.24 17.91
C GLN A 78 -14.47 -8.73 17.70
N VAL A 79 -15.58 -8.06 17.40
CA VAL A 79 -15.64 -6.60 17.27
C VAL A 79 -15.65 -5.95 18.65
N ILE A 80 -14.74 -5.00 18.88
CA ILE A 80 -14.55 -4.31 20.15
C ILE A 80 -15.38 -3.03 20.22
N ALA A 81 -15.48 -2.32 19.09
CA ALA A 81 -16.09 -1.00 18.98
C ALA A 81 -16.75 -0.81 17.62
N GLY A 82 -17.83 -0.04 17.60
CA GLY A 82 -18.69 0.19 16.43
C GLY A 82 -20.13 -0.25 16.69
N GLU A 83 -20.94 -0.23 15.63
CA GLU A 83 -22.36 -0.65 15.68
C GLU A 83 -22.50 -2.13 16.04
N ASP A 84 -21.67 -2.99 15.45
CA ASP A 84 -21.70 -4.44 15.65
C ASP A 84 -20.83 -4.90 16.85
N LYS A 85 -20.74 -4.11 17.91
CA LYS A 85 -19.91 -4.44 19.08
C LYS A 85 -20.31 -5.77 19.69
N GLY A 86 -19.32 -6.64 19.92
CA GLY A 86 -19.53 -7.97 20.52
C GLY A 86 -19.79 -9.09 19.51
N ALA A 87 -20.11 -8.76 18.25
CA ALA A 87 -20.23 -9.76 17.19
C ALA A 87 -18.91 -10.50 16.98
N VAL A 88 -19.00 -11.82 16.79
CA VAL A 88 -17.87 -12.71 16.52
C VAL A 88 -17.99 -13.20 15.08
N GLY A 89 -16.90 -13.16 14.33
CA GLY A 89 -16.87 -13.61 12.94
C GLY A 89 -15.47 -13.93 12.45
N GLU A 90 -15.40 -14.62 11.32
CA GLU A 90 -14.15 -14.95 10.64
C GLU A 90 -13.78 -13.84 9.64
N ILE A 91 -12.49 -13.56 9.48
CA ILE A 91 -11.99 -12.59 8.50
C ILE A 91 -11.98 -13.19 7.09
N GLU A 92 -12.82 -12.67 6.21
CA GLU A 92 -12.88 -13.08 4.80
C GLU A 92 -11.76 -12.44 3.97
N LYS A 93 -11.53 -11.13 4.16
CA LYS A 93 -10.57 -10.34 3.37
C LYS A 93 -9.84 -9.31 4.24
N VAL A 94 -8.56 -9.12 3.96
CA VAL A 94 -7.71 -8.12 4.62
C VAL A 94 -7.21 -7.10 3.60
N LEU A 95 -7.57 -5.84 3.78
CA LEU A 95 -7.21 -4.72 2.91
C LEU A 95 -6.02 -3.94 3.51
N THR A 96 -4.82 -4.53 3.39
CA THR A 96 -3.57 -3.99 3.96
C THR A 96 -3.19 -2.59 3.48
N LYS A 97 -3.66 -2.16 2.30
CA LYS A 97 -3.42 -0.80 1.78
C LYS A 97 -4.24 0.28 2.50
N LYS A 98 -5.35 -0.10 3.12
CA LYS A 98 -6.28 0.82 3.80
C LYS A 98 -6.37 0.57 5.30
N GLY A 99 -5.71 -0.48 5.82
CA GLY A 99 -5.84 -0.89 7.22
C GLY A 99 -7.25 -1.40 7.60
N LEU A 100 -8.01 -1.91 6.61
CA LEU A 100 -9.39 -2.37 6.80
C LEU A 100 -9.48 -3.90 6.69
N VAL A 101 -10.48 -4.49 7.34
CA VAL A 101 -10.81 -5.92 7.27
C VAL A 101 -12.29 -6.12 6.98
N VAL A 102 -12.61 -7.17 6.24
CA VAL A 102 -14.00 -7.63 6.03
C VAL A 102 -14.20 -8.87 6.87
N VAL A 103 -15.17 -8.80 7.78
CA VAL A 103 -15.53 -9.88 8.71
C VAL A 103 -16.91 -10.40 8.31
N LYS A 104 -17.05 -11.73 8.29
CA LYS A 104 -18.31 -12.38 7.92
C LYS A 104 -19.44 -11.96 8.87
N GLY A 105 -20.58 -11.55 8.31
CA GLY A 105 -21.78 -11.19 9.06
C GLY A 105 -21.71 -9.87 9.83
N VAL A 106 -20.68 -9.04 9.62
CA VAL A 106 -20.49 -7.77 10.34
C VAL A 106 -20.57 -6.59 9.36
N ASN A 107 -21.15 -5.47 9.79
CA ASN A 107 -21.26 -4.22 9.05
C ASN A 107 -21.91 -4.43 7.66
N ILE A 108 -23.10 -5.02 7.69
CA ILE A 108 -23.85 -5.37 6.47
C ILE A 108 -24.54 -4.12 5.95
N LYS A 109 -24.19 -3.71 4.73
CA LYS A 109 -24.83 -2.59 4.04
C LYS A 109 -25.62 -3.06 2.84
N PRO A 110 -26.81 -2.48 2.59
CA PRO A 110 -27.53 -2.75 1.37
C PRO A 110 -26.76 -2.15 0.19
N ARG A 111 -26.50 -2.96 -0.84
CA ARG A 111 -26.05 -2.45 -2.13
C ARG A 111 -27.25 -2.15 -3.01
N SER A 112 -27.01 -1.31 -4.01
CA SER A 112 -27.97 -1.00 -5.07
C SER A 112 -28.56 -2.27 -5.65
N ARG A 113 -29.81 -2.15 -6.09
CA ARG A 113 -30.57 -3.20 -6.74
C ARG A 113 -29.81 -3.78 -7.91
N ASP A 114 -29.77 -5.10 -8.02
CA ASP A 114 -29.31 -5.75 -9.25
C ASP A 114 -30.32 -5.55 -10.38
N GLU A 115 -29.95 -5.89 -11.61
CA GLU A 115 -30.80 -5.84 -12.80
C GLU A 115 -32.16 -6.54 -12.62
N GLN A 116 -32.21 -7.55 -11.74
CA GLN A 116 -33.40 -8.33 -11.39
C GLN A 116 -34.26 -7.71 -10.28
N GLY A 117 -33.92 -6.52 -9.77
CA GLY A 117 -34.71 -5.89 -8.71
C GLY A 117 -34.45 -6.43 -7.29
N GLN A 118 -33.43 -7.28 -7.09
CA GLN A 118 -33.07 -7.77 -5.76
C GLN A 118 -32.06 -6.85 -5.06
N GLN A 119 -32.25 -6.63 -3.75
CA GLN A 119 -31.34 -5.84 -2.92
C GLN A 119 -30.33 -6.77 -2.24
N LYS A 120 -29.09 -6.80 -2.75
CA LYS A 120 -28.00 -7.58 -2.14
C LYS A 120 -27.52 -6.93 -0.84
N ARG A 121 -27.41 -7.73 0.21
CA ARG A 121 -26.78 -7.37 1.48
C ARG A 121 -25.31 -7.77 1.41
N VAL A 122 -24.40 -6.79 1.48
CA VAL A 122 -22.96 -7.03 1.34
C VAL A 122 -22.23 -6.56 2.59
N GLU A 123 -21.29 -7.38 3.05
CA GLU A 123 -20.42 -7.08 4.17
C GLU A 123 -19.50 -5.91 3.82
N SER A 124 -19.39 -4.94 4.73
CA SER A 124 -18.57 -3.76 4.55
C SER A 124 -17.33 -3.78 5.44
N PRO A 125 -16.20 -3.21 5.00
CA PRO A 125 -14.97 -3.24 5.78
C PRO A 125 -15.07 -2.47 7.10
N ILE A 126 -14.40 -2.97 8.13
CA ILE A 126 -14.18 -2.33 9.44
C ILE A 126 -12.69 -2.06 9.63
N HIS A 127 -12.34 -1.05 10.42
CA HIS A 127 -10.95 -0.77 10.75
C HIS A 127 -10.33 -1.86 11.64
N HIS A 128 -9.10 -2.27 11.32
CA HIS A 128 -8.46 -3.40 12.00
C HIS A 128 -8.26 -3.21 13.52
N SER A 129 -8.16 -1.97 14.01
CA SER A 129 -8.06 -1.69 15.45
C SER A 129 -9.33 -2.06 16.21
N ASN A 130 -10.47 -2.15 15.53
CA ASN A 130 -11.77 -2.42 16.16
C ASN A 130 -12.04 -3.92 16.29
N VAL A 131 -11.07 -4.78 15.96
CA VAL A 131 -11.20 -6.24 16.06
C VAL A 131 -10.09 -6.85 16.91
N MET A 132 -10.44 -7.86 17.70
CA MET A 132 -9.53 -8.64 18.54
C MET A 132 -9.73 -10.14 18.29
N HIS A 133 -8.65 -10.90 18.42
CA HIS A 133 -8.72 -12.36 18.32
C HIS A 133 -9.61 -12.95 19.40
N TYR A 134 -10.43 -13.91 18.99
CA TYR A 134 -11.40 -14.56 19.83
C TYR A 134 -11.11 -16.05 19.90
N SER A 135 -10.97 -16.56 21.13
CA SER A 135 -10.93 -18.00 21.37
C SER A 135 -12.35 -18.53 21.44
N GLN A 136 -12.70 -19.46 20.55
CA GLN A 136 -14.00 -20.14 20.58
C GLN A 136 -14.10 -21.10 21.78
N GLU A 137 -12.97 -21.69 22.21
CA GLU A 137 -12.93 -22.66 23.30
C GLU A 137 -13.24 -22.03 24.66
N LYS A 138 -12.60 -20.87 24.94
CA LYS A 138 -12.74 -20.19 26.23
C LYS A 138 -13.71 -19.02 26.18
N ALA A 139 -14.27 -18.73 25.01
CA ALA A 139 -15.15 -17.60 24.76
C ALA A 139 -14.56 -16.23 25.16
N VAL A 140 -13.22 -16.10 25.17
CA VAL A 140 -12.50 -14.90 25.61
C VAL A 140 -11.79 -14.23 24.44
N ARG A 141 -12.01 -12.91 24.29
CA ARG A 141 -11.17 -12.08 23.43
C ARG A 141 -9.83 -11.76 24.06
N SER A 142 -8.75 -11.81 23.28
CA SER A 142 -7.40 -11.57 23.78
C SER A 142 -6.50 -10.89 22.74
N ARG A 143 -5.40 -10.31 23.23
CA ARG A 143 -4.33 -9.76 22.38
C ARG A 143 -3.38 -10.89 21.95
N ILE A 144 -2.69 -10.70 20.85
CA ILE A 144 -1.69 -11.65 20.34
C ILE A 144 -0.32 -11.40 20.95
N GLY A 145 0.37 -12.49 21.35
CA GLY A 145 1.81 -12.56 21.56
C GLY A 145 2.50 -13.44 20.50
N PHE A 146 3.82 -13.48 20.52
CA PHE A 146 4.63 -14.33 19.64
C PHE A 146 5.53 -15.26 20.45
N LYS A 147 5.58 -16.53 20.08
CA LYS A 147 6.44 -17.55 20.69
C LYS A 147 7.23 -18.25 19.59
N VAL A 148 8.43 -18.73 19.91
CA VAL A 148 9.22 -19.59 19.02
C VAL A 148 9.03 -21.03 19.50
N THR A 149 8.55 -21.89 18.60
CA THR A 149 8.35 -23.32 18.86
C THR A 149 9.71 -24.04 18.78
N ALA A 150 9.80 -25.27 19.30
CA ALA A 150 11.01 -26.10 19.24
C ALA A 150 11.56 -26.27 17.81
N ASP A 151 10.68 -26.24 16.80
CA ASP A 151 11.02 -26.30 15.38
C ASP A 151 11.64 -25.01 14.83
N GLY A 152 11.86 -23.98 15.67
CA GLY A 152 12.37 -22.67 15.27
C GLY A 152 11.33 -21.76 14.58
N LYS A 153 10.08 -22.21 14.44
CA LYS A 153 9.00 -21.43 13.82
C LYS A 153 8.41 -20.42 14.79
N LYS A 154 8.17 -19.19 14.32
CA LYS A 154 7.53 -18.11 15.10
C LYS A 154 6.01 -18.21 14.98
N VAL A 155 5.36 -18.68 16.04
CA VAL A 155 3.90 -18.82 16.12
C VAL A 155 3.26 -17.64 16.85
N ARG A 156 2.00 -17.35 16.49
CA ARG A 156 1.16 -16.39 17.20
C ARG A 156 0.40 -17.14 18.29
N TYR A 157 0.27 -16.56 19.48
CA TYR A 157 -0.55 -17.13 20.55
C TYR A 157 -1.40 -16.07 21.23
N LEU A 158 -2.48 -16.50 21.85
CA LEU A 158 -3.40 -15.66 22.61
C LEU A 158 -2.86 -15.44 24.02
N LEU A 159 -2.65 -14.17 24.43
CA LEU A 159 -2.01 -13.87 25.72
C LEU A 159 -2.82 -14.35 26.94
N LYS A 160 -4.16 -14.39 26.84
CA LYS A 160 -5.01 -14.76 27.97
C LYS A 160 -5.23 -16.27 28.07
N THR A 161 -5.29 -16.95 26.93
CA THR A 161 -5.68 -18.36 26.88
C THR A 161 -4.50 -19.28 26.65
N GLY A 162 -3.38 -18.77 26.14
CA GLY A 162 -2.20 -19.55 25.74
C GLY A 162 -2.39 -20.32 24.44
N GLU A 163 -3.56 -20.25 23.81
CA GLU A 163 -3.86 -20.98 22.57
C GLU A 163 -3.05 -20.43 21.40
N GLU A 164 -2.50 -21.34 20.60
CA GLU A 164 -1.76 -21.00 19.40
C GLU A 164 -2.73 -20.71 18.27
N VAL A 165 -2.56 -19.56 17.62
CA VAL A 165 -3.36 -19.18 16.45
C VAL A 165 -2.69 -19.79 15.22
N PRO A 166 -3.42 -20.57 14.40
CA PRO A 166 -2.84 -21.25 13.27
C PRO A 166 -2.11 -20.29 12.32
N GLU A 167 -1.03 -20.80 11.73
CA GLU A 167 -0.34 -20.09 10.67
C GLU A 167 -1.20 -20.09 9.41
N ARG A 168 -1.20 -18.97 8.69
CA ARG A 168 -1.84 -18.89 7.39
C ARG A 168 -1.07 -19.78 6.42
N SER A 169 -1.68 -20.86 5.93
CA SER A 169 -1.24 -21.48 4.68
C SER A 169 -1.37 -20.42 3.58
N PHE A 170 -0.25 -20.05 2.96
CA PHE A 170 -0.31 -19.33 1.69
C PHE A 170 -0.73 -20.34 0.63
N ASP A 171 -1.99 -20.75 0.65
CA ASP A 171 -2.56 -21.48 -0.47
C ASP A 171 -2.52 -20.52 -1.65
N LYS A 172 -1.46 -20.64 -2.45
CA LYS A 172 -1.38 -20.09 -3.80
C LYS A 172 -2.47 -20.82 -4.58
N THR A 173 -3.71 -20.41 -4.41
CA THR A 173 -4.81 -20.95 -5.19
C THR A 173 -4.49 -20.62 -6.64
N PRO A 174 -4.33 -21.62 -7.54
CA PRO A 174 -4.16 -21.35 -8.96
C PRO A 174 -5.35 -20.53 -9.43
N LYS A 175 -5.11 -19.44 -10.16
CA LYS A 175 -6.15 -18.46 -10.52
C LYS A 175 -7.12 -18.97 -11.60
N ASP A 176 -7.04 -20.23 -12.01
CA ASP A 176 -7.74 -20.71 -13.19
C ASP A 176 -8.67 -21.88 -12.84
N LYS A 177 -9.93 -21.54 -12.54
CA LYS A 177 -11.08 -22.29 -13.04
C LYS A 177 -12.04 -21.27 -13.62
N LYS A 178 -11.69 -20.82 -14.83
CA LYS A 178 -12.67 -20.27 -15.76
C LYS A 178 -13.66 -21.41 -15.98
N GLU A 179 -14.91 -21.21 -15.58
CA GLU A 179 -15.99 -22.09 -15.97
C GLU A 179 -16.05 -22.07 -17.50
N GLU A 180 -15.46 -23.08 -18.13
CA GLU A 180 -15.80 -23.43 -19.50
C GLU A 180 -17.26 -23.85 -19.44
N GLY A 181 -18.12 -23.02 -20.02
CA GLY A 181 -19.49 -23.39 -20.31
C GLY A 181 -19.43 -24.68 -21.11
N GLY A 182 -19.88 -25.77 -20.50
CA GLY A 182 -20.16 -27.00 -21.22
C GLY A 182 -21.32 -26.74 -22.16
N ASP A 183 -21.02 -26.53 -23.43
CA ASP A 183 -21.91 -26.81 -24.54
C ASP A 183 -22.29 -28.30 -24.47
N ALA A 184 -23.39 -28.61 -23.79
CA ALA A 184 -24.05 -29.90 -23.88
C ALA A 184 -25.33 -29.71 -24.69
N SER A 185 -25.16 -29.85 -26.01
CA SER A 185 -26.22 -30.25 -26.93
C SER A 185 -27.02 -31.41 -26.35
N GLY A 186 -28.25 -31.14 -25.92
CA GLY A 186 -29.21 -32.17 -25.56
C GLY A 186 -29.62 -32.97 -26.80
N PRO A 187 -29.73 -34.31 -26.71
CA PRO A 187 -30.02 -35.16 -27.85
C PRO A 187 -31.43 -34.93 -28.41
N ALA A 188 -31.53 -35.08 -29.73
CA ALA A 188 -32.72 -34.95 -30.56
C ALA A 188 -33.95 -35.65 -29.96
N ALA A 189 -35.09 -34.96 -30.01
CA ALA A 189 -36.41 -35.54 -29.76
C ALA A 189 -36.69 -36.66 -30.78
N PRO A 190 -37.20 -37.83 -30.38
CA PRO A 190 -37.71 -38.79 -31.35
C PRO A 190 -38.98 -38.23 -31.99
N SER A 191 -38.97 -38.18 -33.33
CA SER A 191 -40.14 -37.92 -34.17
C SER A 191 -41.22 -39.00 -33.97
N ALA A 192 -42.46 -38.57 -34.20
CA ALA A 192 -43.75 -39.26 -34.10
C ALA A 192 -43.79 -40.77 -34.42
#